data_AF-A0A651GXE1-F1
#
_entry.id   AF-A0A651GXE1-F1
#
_cell.length_a   1.000
_cell.length_b   1.000
_cell.length_c   1.000
_cell.angle_alpha   90.00
_cell.angle_beta   90.00
_cell.angle_gamma   90.00
#
_symmetry.space_group_name_H-M   'P 1'
#
loop_
_entity.id
_entity.type
_entity.pdbx_description
1 polymer ?
#
loop_
_entity_poly.entity_id
_entity_poly.type
_entity_poly.pdbx_seq_one_letter_code
_entity_poly.pdbx_strand_id
1 'polypeptide(L)'
;MSTQRSFTIHKSKKSLVDKLMTARKSLVNNLDSTDHRLEEVAELDGIAFINDSKATTILDTRDSMKCMTRPVIWIGCVTPHDRDYSLIEKYVKYKVKSIVLFGSGGDDIQRQFEDRVERLVKVNNLYDAVAQARKLASAGDVILFSPSCASFGLFANYVERGNAFKKVVDQLA
;
A
#
# COMPACT_ATOMS: atom_id res chain seq x y z
N MET A 1 33.68 58.76 27.40
CA MET A 1 34.41 57.73 26.63
C MET A 1 33.43 56.63 26.25
N SER A 2 33.37 56.33 24.97
CA SER A 2 32.44 55.42 24.29
C SER A 2 32.69 53.95 24.62
N THR A 3 31.62 53.14 24.75
CA THR A 3 31.68 51.73 24.32
C THR A 3 30.29 51.23 23.92
N GLN A 4 29.99 51.31 22.62
CA GLN A 4 28.80 50.74 22.02
C GLN A 4 29.06 49.24 21.73
N ARG A 5 28.54 48.34 22.56
CA ARG A 5 28.58 46.89 22.30
C ARG A 5 27.46 46.51 21.33
N SER A 6 27.76 46.49 20.04
CA SER A 6 26.92 45.86 19.02
C SER A 6 27.10 44.34 19.09
N PHE A 7 26.13 43.63 19.67
CA PHE A 7 26.10 42.17 19.63
C PHE A 7 25.28 41.68 18.43
N THR A 8 25.96 40.88 17.61
CA THR A 8 25.49 40.30 16.34
C THR A 8 24.34 39.30 16.56
N ILE A 9 23.08 39.72 16.36
CA ILE A 9 21.91 38.80 16.39
C ILE A 9 21.55 38.24 14.98
N HIS A 10 22.26 38.64 13.92
CA HIS A 10 21.77 38.46 12.55
C HIS A 10 22.07 37.12 11.84
N LYS A 11 22.90 36.21 12.38
CA LYS A 11 23.24 34.94 11.71
C LYS A 11 22.35 33.74 12.09
N SER A 12 21.78 33.72 13.30
CA SER A 12 21.06 32.55 13.84
C SER A 12 19.66 32.34 13.24
N LYS A 13 18.86 33.41 13.09
CA LYS A 13 17.50 33.32 12.52
C LYS A 13 17.50 33.00 11.02
N LYS A 14 18.44 33.55 10.26
CA LYS A 14 18.58 33.27 8.81
C LYS A 14 18.86 31.78 8.56
N SER A 15 19.77 31.19 9.35
CA SER A 15 20.07 29.75 9.32
C SER A 15 18.86 28.86 9.64
N LEU A 16 18.01 29.25 10.59
CA LEU A 16 16.81 28.46 10.92
C LEU A 16 15.77 28.52 9.79
N VAL A 17 15.54 29.71 9.23
CA VAL A 17 14.64 29.90 8.09
C VAL A 17 15.12 29.13 6.87
N ASP A 18 16.42 29.15 6.58
CA ASP A 18 17.00 28.41 5.45
C ASP A 18 16.85 26.88 5.61
N LYS A 19 17.05 26.37 6.84
CA LYS A 19 16.80 24.95 7.16
C LYS A 19 15.33 24.59 7.00
N LEU A 20 14.43 25.46 7.48
CA LEU A 20 12.98 25.25 7.37
C LEU A 20 12.51 25.27 5.92
N MET A 21 13.04 26.20 5.11
CA MET A 21 12.73 26.31 3.69
C MET A 21 13.28 25.13 2.89
N THR A 22 14.47 24.62 3.25
CA THR A 22 15.03 23.40 2.65
C THR A 22 14.18 22.17 2.97
N ALA A 23 13.80 21.99 4.24
CA ALA A 23 12.92 20.90 4.67
C ALA A 23 11.53 20.99 4.02
N ARG A 24 10.96 22.21 3.90
CA ARG A 24 9.70 22.42 3.20
C ARG A 24 9.83 22.08 1.72
N LYS A 25 10.91 22.48 1.06
CA LYS A 25 11.14 22.22 -0.36
C LYS A 25 11.31 20.72 -0.62
N SER A 26 12.03 19.99 0.25
CA SER A 26 12.12 18.54 0.14
C SER A 26 10.78 17.85 0.39
N LEU A 27 9.99 18.30 1.37
CA LEU A 27 8.64 17.80 1.61
C LEU A 27 7.73 18.01 0.39
N VAL A 28 7.74 19.21 -0.21
CA VAL A 28 6.95 19.51 -1.41
C VAL A 28 7.39 18.64 -2.60
N ASN A 29 8.69 18.48 -2.82
CA ASN A 29 9.20 17.62 -3.89
C ASN A 29 8.87 16.13 -3.69
N ASN A 30 8.67 15.69 -2.44
CA ASN A 30 8.25 14.32 -2.13
C ASN A 30 6.73 14.10 -2.28
N LEU A 31 5.92 15.15 -2.37
CA LEU A 31 4.47 15.03 -2.57
C LEU A 31 4.12 14.39 -3.91
N ASP A 32 4.99 14.51 -4.91
CA ASP A 32 4.79 13.95 -6.25
C ASP A 32 5.12 12.45 -6.34
N SER A 33 5.73 11.85 -5.31
CA SER A 33 6.02 10.41 -5.32
C SER A 33 4.75 9.61 -5.04
N THR A 34 4.29 8.85 -6.04
CA THR A 34 3.24 7.84 -5.87
C THR A 34 3.76 6.57 -5.21
N ASP A 35 5.04 6.49 -4.88
CA ASP A 35 5.67 5.33 -4.23
C ASP A 35 4.79 4.76 -3.12
N HIS A 36 4.44 3.48 -3.29
CA HIS A 36 3.63 2.68 -2.38
C HIS A 36 2.20 3.20 -2.16
N ARG A 37 1.70 4.14 -2.97
CA ARG A 37 0.33 4.68 -2.96
C ARG A 37 -0.26 4.60 -4.35
N LEU A 38 -1.04 3.54 -4.62
CA LEU A 38 -1.57 3.23 -5.95
C LEU A 38 -0.50 3.32 -7.06
N GLU A 39 0.73 2.92 -6.74
CA GLU A 39 1.87 2.94 -7.66
C GLU A 39 1.71 1.79 -8.65
N GLU A 40 1.55 2.08 -9.93
CA GLU A 40 1.62 1.05 -10.96
C GLU A 40 3.09 0.64 -11.16
N VAL A 41 3.40 -0.63 -10.86
CA VAL A 41 4.81 -1.10 -10.82
C VAL A 41 5.20 -1.93 -12.04
N ALA A 42 4.23 -2.58 -12.70
CA ALA A 42 4.42 -3.35 -13.91
C ALA A 42 3.09 -3.66 -14.61
N GLU A 43 3.14 -3.93 -15.91
CA GLU A 43 2.07 -4.63 -16.63
C GLU A 43 2.69 -5.85 -17.33
N LEU A 44 2.27 -7.07 -16.94
CA LEU A 44 2.80 -8.34 -17.47
C LEU A 44 1.64 -9.15 -18.06
N ASP A 45 1.76 -9.58 -19.32
CA ASP A 45 0.70 -10.31 -20.04
C ASP A 45 -0.68 -9.64 -19.96
N GLY A 46 -0.71 -8.31 -19.99
CA GLY A 46 -1.92 -7.50 -19.87
C GLY A 46 -2.51 -7.41 -18.46
N ILE A 47 -1.78 -7.85 -17.43
CA ILE A 47 -2.18 -7.74 -16.02
C ILE A 47 -1.38 -6.62 -15.37
N ALA A 48 -2.08 -5.62 -14.85
CA ALA A 48 -1.45 -4.50 -14.15
C ALA A 48 -1.19 -4.86 -12.68
N PHE A 49 -0.01 -4.52 -12.17
CA PHE A 49 0.37 -4.69 -10.77
C PHE A 49 0.43 -3.34 -10.10
N ILE A 50 -0.37 -3.16 -9.05
CA ILE A 50 -0.47 -1.90 -8.32
C ILE A 50 -0.01 -2.10 -6.88
N ASN A 51 1.03 -1.36 -6.50
CA ASN A 51 1.57 -1.29 -5.16
C ASN A 51 0.91 -0.17 -4.36
N ASP A 52 0.12 -0.58 -3.38
CA ASP A 52 -0.55 0.31 -2.44
C ASP A 52 -0.22 -0.09 -1.00
N SER A 53 1.05 -0.42 -0.75
CA SER A 53 1.52 -0.86 0.57
C SER A 53 1.24 0.15 1.69
N LYS A 54 1.08 1.45 1.39
CA LYS A 54 0.66 2.48 2.37
C LYS A 54 -0.77 2.28 2.90
N ALA A 55 -1.60 1.46 2.26
CA ALA A 55 -2.92 1.11 2.78
C ALA A 55 -2.81 0.15 3.96
N THR A 56 -2.77 0.71 5.16
CA THR A 56 -2.58 -0.03 6.42
C THR A 56 -3.88 -0.22 7.18
N THR A 57 -5.00 0.30 6.66
CA THR A 57 -6.34 0.14 7.21
C THR A 57 -7.33 -0.36 6.16
N ILE A 58 -8.49 -0.88 6.61
CA ILE A 58 -9.56 -1.31 5.71
C ILE A 58 -10.16 -0.15 4.90
N LEU A 59 -10.13 1.06 5.45
CA LEU A 59 -10.62 2.27 4.78
C LEU A 59 -9.67 2.72 3.67
N ASP A 60 -8.36 2.60 3.87
CA ASP A 60 -7.39 2.87 2.81
C ASP A 60 -7.61 1.91 1.65
N THR A 61 -7.76 0.61 1.94
CA THR A 61 -8.02 -0.40 0.92
C THR A 61 -9.34 -0.18 0.20
N ARG A 62 -10.40 0.23 0.91
CA ARG A 62 -11.66 0.66 0.30
C ARG A 62 -11.44 1.78 -0.72
N ASP A 63 -10.66 2.78 -0.35
CA ASP A 63 -10.39 3.94 -1.20
C ASP A 63 -9.55 3.55 -2.42
N SER A 64 -8.63 2.61 -2.27
CA SER A 64 -7.89 2.01 -3.38
C SER A 64 -8.79 1.24 -4.35
N MET A 65 -9.74 0.45 -3.84
CA MET A 65 -10.73 -0.24 -4.67
C MET A 65 -11.64 0.74 -5.44
N LYS A 66 -11.92 1.94 -4.90
CA LYS A 66 -12.69 2.97 -5.64
C LYS A 66 -12.00 3.40 -6.92
N CYS A 67 -10.67 3.52 -6.89
CA CYS A 67 -9.85 3.95 -8.03
C CYS A 67 -9.75 2.89 -9.14
N MET A 68 -10.05 1.62 -8.86
CA MET A 68 -9.89 0.54 -9.84
C MET A 68 -11.00 0.59 -10.91
N THR A 69 -10.61 0.54 -12.17
CA THR A 69 -11.50 0.49 -13.34
C THR A 69 -11.54 -0.89 -13.99
N ARG A 70 -10.60 -1.77 -13.64
CA ARG A 70 -10.46 -3.16 -14.08
C ARG A 70 -10.88 -4.12 -12.95
N PRO A 71 -11.26 -5.39 -13.24
CA PRO A 71 -11.48 -6.40 -12.20
C PRO A 71 -10.23 -6.61 -11.36
N VAL A 72 -10.42 -6.79 -10.05
CA VAL A 72 -9.34 -6.78 -9.07
C VAL A 72 -9.10 -8.18 -8.50
N ILE A 73 -7.84 -8.59 -8.52
CA ILE A 73 -7.30 -9.62 -7.64
C ILE A 73 -6.68 -8.89 -6.45
N TRP A 74 -7.38 -8.93 -5.30
CA TRP A 74 -6.95 -8.17 -4.12
C TRP A 74 -5.98 -9.00 -3.28
N ILE A 75 -4.77 -8.49 -3.05
CA ILE A 75 -3.84 -9.03 -2.09
C ILE A 75 -3.99 -8.27 -0.76
N GLY A 76 -4.61 -8.92 0.21
CA GLY A 76 -4.81 -8.43 1.57
C GLY A 76 -3.92 -9.14 2.59
N CYS A 77 -3.78 -8.54 3.76
CA CYS A 77 -3.08 -9.11 4.91
C CYS A 77 -4.09 -9.37 6.04
N VAL A 78 -3.92 -10.50 6.71
CA VAL A 78 -4.73 -10.88 7.88
C VAL A 78 -4.27 -10.10 9.12
N THR A 79 -5.15 -9.93 10.09
CA THR A 79 -4.88 -9.20 11.34
C THR A 79 -5.46 -10.00 12.51
N PRO A 80 -4.83 -9.96 13.70
CA PRO A 80 -5.39 -10.60 14.90
C PRO A 80 -6.59 -9.85 15.47
N HIS A 81 -6.86 -8.63 14.98
CA HIS A 81 -7.99 -7.81 15.41
C HIS A 81 -9.14 -7.92 14.42
N ASP A 82 -10.36 -8.15 14.95
CA ASP A 82 -11.59 -8.11 14.17
C ASP A 82 -11.74 -6.76 13.44
N ARG A 83 -12.27 -6.82 12.23
CA ARG A 83 -12.58 -5.63 11.43
C ARG A 83 -13.98 -5.67 10.87
N ASP A 84 -14.53 -4.48 10.71
CA ASP A 84 -15.78 -4.30 9.99
C ASP A 84 -15.53 -4.34 8.47
N TYR A 85 -15.67 -5.54 7.89
CA TYR A 85 -15.54 -5.74 6.44
C TYR A 85 -16.77 -5.26 5.65
N SER A 86 -17.87 -4.90 6.31
CA SER A 86 -19.02 -4.31 5.61
C SER A 86 -18.62 -3.02 4.85
N LEU A 87 -17.57 -2.33 5.34
CA LEU A 87 -16.99 -1.13 4.74
C LEU A 87 -16.43 -1.35 3.32
N ILE A 88 -16.06 -2.58 2.96
CA ILE A 88 -15.57 -2.94 1.62
C ILE A 88 -16.52 -3.87 0.85
N GLU A 89 -17.61 -4.34 1.45
CA GLU A 89 -18.48 -5.38 0.88
C GLU A 89 -19.02 -5.02 -0.51
N LYS A 90 -19.43 -3.76 -0.70
CA LYS A 90 -19.87 -3.26 -2.01
C LYS A 90 -18.77 -3.40 -3.06
N TYR A 91 -17.53 -3.07 -2.72
CA TYR A 91 -16.42 -3.12 -3.66
C TYR A 91 -15.98 -4.55 -3.94
N VAL A 92 -15.99 -5.41 -2.92
CA VAL A 92 -15.75 -6.83 -3.11
C VAL A 92 -16.75 -7.41 -4.10
N LYS A 93 -18.04 -7.16 -3.90
CA LYS A 93 -19.11 -7.68 -4.76
C LYS A 93 -18.99 -7.25 -6.23
N TYR A 94 -18.61 -6.00 -6.50
CA TYR A 94 -18.71 -5.42 -7.86
C TYR A 94 -17.37 -5.24 -8.57
N LYS A 95 -16.24 -5.30 -7.86
CA LYS A 95 -14.92 -5.04 -8.45
C LYS A 95 -13.91 -6.16 -8.19
N VAL A 96 -14.05 -6.90 -7.10
CA VAL A 96 -13.05 -7.91 -6.72
C VAL A 96 -13.47 -9.25 -7.31
N LYS A 97 -12.62 -9.76 -8.21
CA LYS A 97 -12.77 -11.08 -8.82
C LYS A 97 -12.28 -12.18 -7.88
N SER A 98 -11.16 -11.97 -7.20
CA SER A 98 -10.58 -12.92 -6.25
C SER A 98 -9.79 -12.23 -5.15
N ILE A 99 -9.62 -12.91 -4.02
CA ILE A 99 -8.90 -12.42 -2.85
C ILE A 99 -7.76 -13.39 -2.52
N VAL A 100 -6.59 -12.84 -2.27
CA VAL A 100 -5.45 -13.56 -1.73
C VAL A 100 -5.04 -12.92 -0.41
N LEU A 101 -5.08 -13.70 0.66
CA LEU A 101 -4.72 -13.26 2.01
C LEU A 101 -3.40 -13.88 2.40
N PHE A 102 -2.45 -13.08 2.88
CA PHE A 102 -1.20 -13.59 3.43
C PHE A 102 -1.07 -13.31 4.92
N GLY A 103 -0.44 -14.28 5.62
CA GLY A 103 -0.25 -14.29 7.06
C GLY A 103 -1.11 -15.34 7.78
N SER A 104 -0.96 -15.45 9.10
CA SER A 104 -1.72 -16.39 9.94
C SER A 104 -2.98 -15.77 10.55
N GLY A 105 -4.13 -16.43 10.40
CA GLY A 105 -5.43 -15.92 10.87
C GLY A 105 -6.34 -15.51 9.71
N GLY A 106 -7.27 -14.58 9.92
CA GLY A 106 -8.15 -14.07 8.86
C GLY A 106 -9.37 -14.94 8.56
N ASP A 107 -9.87 -15.68 9.55
CA ASP A 107 -11.08 -16.50 9.37
C ASP A 107 -12.35 -15.61 9.31
N ASP A 108 -12.28 -14.41 9.87
CA ASP A 108 -13.30 -13.36 9.81
C ASP A 108 -13.55 -12.90 8.36
N ILE A 109 -12.50 -12.51 7.65
CA ILE A 109 -12.55 -12.07 6.25
C ILE A 109 -12.91 -13.22 5.32
N GLN A 110 -12.43 -14.43 5.60
CA GLN A 110 -12.80 -15.62 4.85
C GLN A 110 -14.30 -15.89 4.95
N ARG A 111 -14.85 -16.00 6.16
CA ARG A 111 -16.29 -16.21 6.37
C ARG A 111 -17.15 -15.13 5.72
N GLN A 112 -16.67 -13.88 5.68
CA GLN A 112 -17.42 -12.80 5.08
C GLN A 112 -17.50 -12.89 3.55
N PHE A 113 -16.42 -13.33 2.89
CA PHE A 113 -16.26 -13.18 1.44
C PHE A 113 -16.06 -14.46 0.64
N GLU A 114 -15.90 -15.63 1.25
CA GLU A 114 -15.63 -16.88 0.52
C GLU A 114 -16.69 -17.20 -0.55
N ASP A 115 -17.97 -16.90 -0.27
CA ASP A 115 -19.08 -17.10 -1.22
C ASP A 115 -19.38 -15.86 -2.09
N ARG A 116 -18.53 -14.83 -2.04
CA ARG A 116 -18.77 -13.53 -2.71
C ARG A 116 -17.76 -13.20 -3.80
N VAL A 117 -16.71 -14.01 -3.95
CA VAL A 117 -15.67 -13.88 -4.98
C VAL A 117 -15.44 -15.23 -5.64
N GLU A 118 -14.83 -15.26 -6.82
CA GLU A 118 -14.57 -16.53 -7.51
C GLU A 118 -13.66 -17.44 -6.70
N ARG A 119 -12.63 -16.86 -6.08
CA ARG A 119 -11.67 -17.57 -5.23
C ARG A 119 -11.17 -16.68 -4.09
N LEU A 120 -11.09 -17.27 -2.91
CA LEU A 120 -10.40 -16.71 -1.75
C LEU A 120 -9.34 -17.71 -1.30
N VAL A 121 -8.08 -17.28 -1.29
CA VAL A 121 -6.94 -18.15 -0.95
C VAL A 121 -6.12 -17.55 0.17
N LYS A 122 -5.74 -18.38 1.15
CA LYS A 122 -4.82 -18.01 2.22
C LYS A 122 -3.44 -18.61 1.94
N VAL A 123 -2.41 -17.79 2.12
CA VAL A 123 -1.00 -18.17 1.97
C VAL A 123 -0.18 -17.63 3.14
N ASN A 124 1.06 -18.07 3.27
CA ASN A 124 1.88 -17.73 4.43
C ASN A 124 2.69 -16.43 4.27
N ASN A 125 3.06 -16.08 3.04
CA ASN A 125 3.99 -14.98 2.78
C ASN A 125 3.61 -14.21 1.50
N LEU A 126 4.25 -13.04 1.32
CA LEU A 126 3.99 -12.14 0.20
C LEU A 126 4.37 -12.76 -1.16
N TYR A 127 5.43 -13.56 -1.22
CA TYR A 127 5.85 -14.20 -2.48
C TYR A 127 4.76 -15.14 -3.00
N ASP A 128 4.27 -16.03 -2.14
CA ASP A 128 3.17 -16.94 -2.46
C ASP A 128 1.89 -16.17 -2.79
N ALA A 129 1.68 -15.00 -2.16
CA ALA A 129 0.50 -14.18 -2.40
C ALA A 129 0.49 -13.60 -3.81
N VAL A 130 1.63 -13.05 -4.26
CA VAL A 130 1.78 -12.51 -5.60
C VAL A 130 1.71 -13.63 -6.64
N ALA A 131 2.38 -14.77 -6.39
CA ALA A 131 2.32 -15.93 -7.28
C ALA A 131 0.90 -16.47 -7.43
N GLN A 132 0.15 -16.57 -6.33
CA GLN A 132 -1.25 -17.01 -6.37
C GLN A 132 -2.16 -15.98 -7.05
N ALA A 133 -1.95 -14.68 -6.79
CA ALA A 133 -2.71 -13.63 -7.47
C ALA A 133 -2.47 -13.66 -8.98
N ARG A 134 -1.23 -13.89 -9.42
CA ARG A 134 -0.87 -14.02 -10.84
C ARG A 134 -1.55 -15.22 -11.52
N LYS A 135 -1.71 -16.33 -10.82
CA LYS A 135 -2.44 -17.51 -11.31
C LYS A 135 -3.95 -17.28 -11.46
N LEU A 136 -4.51 -16.42 -10.63
CA LEU A 136 -5.95 -16.08 -10.63
C LEU A 136 -6.29 -14.95 -11.61
N ALA A 137 -5.30 -14.12 -11.96
CA ALA A 137 -5.44 -13.01 -12.88
C ALA A 137 -5.46 -13.45 -14.36
N SER A 138 -6.17 -12.70 -15.18
CA SER A 138 -6.20 -12.80 -16.63
C SER A 138 -5.90 -11.43 -17.26
N ALA A 139 -5.53 -11.40 -18.55
CA ALA A 139 -5.31 -10.14 -19.25
C ALA A 139 -6.51 -9.20 -19.09
N GLY A 140 -6.26 -7.94 -18.74
CA GLY A 140 -7.27 -6.95 -18.38
C GLY A 140 -7.59 -6.86 -16.88
N ASP A 141 -7.09 -7.77 -16.04
CA ASP A 141 -7.23 -7.69 -14.58
C ASP A 141 -6.15 -6.79 -13.94
N VAL A 142 -6.38 -6.40 -12.68
CA VAL A 142 -5.41 -5.74 -11.81
C VAL A 142 -5.10 -6.61 -10.60
N ILE A 143 -3.82 -6.79 -10.31
CA ILE A 143 -3.35 -7.28 -9.01
C ILE A 143 -3.10 -6.06 -8.11
N LEU A 144 -4.01 -5.86 -7.15
CA LEU A 144 -3.94 -4.74 -6.21
C LEU A 144 -3.32 -5.21 -4.89
N PHE A 145 -2.10 -4.77 -4.59
CA PHE A 145 -1.48 -4.96 -3.30
C PHE A 145 -1.85 -3.83 -2.34
N SER A 146 -2.97 -4.01 -1.65
CA SER A 146 -3.49 -3.07 -0.64
C SER A 146 -3.75 -3.85 0.65
N PRO A 147 -2.74 -3.97 1.53
CA PRO A 147 -2.71 -5.02 2.55
C PRO A 147 -3.72 -4.81 3.68
N SER A 148 -4.26 -3.61 3.87
CA SER A 148 -5.19 -3.22 4.95
C SER A 148 -4.62 -3.39 6.37
N CYS A 149 -3.34 -3.73 6.53
CA CYS A 149 -2.68 -4.01 7.83
C CYS A 149 -1.33 -3.27 7.90
N ALA A 150 -0.92 -2.81 9.09
CA ALA A 150 0.28 -1.99 9.28
C ALA A 150 1.59 -2.72 8.96
N SER A 151 1.71 -3.97 9.38
CA SER A 151 2.67 -4.98 8.90
C SER A 151 2.45 -6.21 9.77
N PHE A 152 2.46 -7.40 9.16
CA PHE A 152 2.19 -8.67 9.85
C PHE A 152 3.37 -9.12 10.75
N GLY A 153 4.11 -8.20 11.38
CA GLY A 153 5.40 -8.48 12.02
C GLY A 153 6.53 -8.89 11.05
N LEU A 154 6.22 -9.09 9.76
CA LEU A 154 7.15 -9.51 8.71
C LEU A 154 7.95 -8.36 8.09
N PHE A 155 7.53 -7.12 8.31
CA PHE A 155 8.15 -5.92 7.73
C PHE A 155 8.20 -4.79 8.76
N ALA A 156 9.29 -4.04 8.78
CA ALA A 156 9.48 -2.91 9.68
C ALA A 156 8.52 -1.76 9.37
N ASN A 157 8.13 -1.58 8.11
CA ASN A 157 7.21 -0.53 7.68
C ASN A 157 6.63 -0.82 6.28
N TYR A 158 5.75 0.07 5.81
CA TYR A 158 5.13 -0.05 4.49
C TYR A 158 6.13 0.10 3.33
N VAL A 159 7.25 0.81 3.51
CA VAL A 159 8.27 1.03 2.47
C VAL A 159 8.96 -0.29 2.19
N GLU A 160 9.44 -0.96 3.23
CA GLU A 160 10.07 -2.28 3.11
C GLU A 160 9.11 -3.30 2.47
N ARG A 161 7.87 -3.34 2.95
CA ARG A 161 6.83 -4.22 2.38
C ARG A 161 6.52 -3.91 0.92
N GLY A 162 6.42 -2.62 0.56
CA GLY A 162 6.15 -2.17 -0.80
C GLY A 162 7.30 -2.47 -1.75
N ASN A 163 8.53 -2.34 -1.28
CA ASN A 163 9.73 -2.74 -2.01
C ASN A 163 9.82 -4.26 -2.17
N ALA A 164 9.41 -5.03 -1.15
CA ALA A 164 9.32 -6.48 -1.27
C ALA A 164 8.30 -6.89 -2.34
N PHE A 165 7.13 -6.26 -2.40
CA PHE A 165 6.16 -6.48 -3.48
C PHE A 165 6.76 -6.18 -4.85
N LYS A 166 7.38 -5.01 -5.03
CA LYS A 166 8.07 -4.63 -6.29
C LYS A 166 9.10 -5.67 -6.71
N LYS A 167 9.93 -6.12 -5.77
CA LYS A 167 10.95 -7.14 -6.02
C LYS A 167 10.35 -8.48 -6.46
N VAL A 168 9.25 -8.90 -5.85
CA VAL A 168 8.57 -10.14 -6.26
C VAL A 168 7.96 -10.00 -7.65
N VAL A 169 7.35 -8.85 -7.96
CA VAL A 169 6.79 -8.58 -9.30
C VAL A 169 7.88 -8.55 -10.37
N ASP A 170 9.02 -7.91 -10.09
CA ASP A 170 10.18 -7.87 -10.98
C ASP A 170 10.73 -9.27 -11.32
N GLN A 171 10.62 -10.22 -10.38
CA GLN A 171 11.01 -11.62 -10.60
C GLN A 171 10.02 -12.42 -11.46
N LEU A 172 8.85 -11.87 -11.79
CA LEU A 172 7.86 -12.50 -12.68
C LEU A 172 7.98 -12.06 -14.14
N ALA A 173 8.75 -11.01 -14.42
CA ALA A 173 9.02 -10.50 -15.76
C ALA A 173 10.08 -11.34 -16.48
#